data_AF-A0A6A3J138-F1
#
_entry.id   AF-A0A6A3J138-F1
#
_cell.length_a   1.000
_cell.length_b   1.000
_cell.length_c   1.000
_cell.angle_alpha   90.00
_cell.angle_beta   90.00
_cell.angle_gamma   90.00
#
_symmetry.space_group_name_H-M   'P 1'
#
loop_
_entity.id
_entity.type
_entity.pdbx_description
1 polymer ?
#
loop_
_entity_poly.entity_id
_entity_poly.type
_entity_poly.pdbx_seq_one_letter_code
_entity_poly.pdbx_strand_id
1 'polypeptide(L)'
;MFQQRLKFLILHSADDLSARAKSDLVDIVEFMWTHRRTFWLIGHCFFIDHHRDDYSANLHTERKKECDAVKKNYKKLLDDKVRGGLPESVLEEPGIWTFPAKCCF
;
A
#
# COMPACT_ATOMS: atom_id res chain seq x y z
N MET A 1 -4.46 7.68 12.11
CA MET A 1 -3.21 7.04 11.64
C MET A 1 -2.34 7.96 10.77
N PHE A 2 -2.86 8.82 9.86
CA PHE A 2 -1.99 9.63 8.98
C PHE A 2 -2.11 11.16 9.08
N GLN A 3 -3.05 11.71 9.87
CA GLN A 3 -3.34 13.16 9.87
C GLN A 3 -2.21 14.03 10.46
N GLN A 4 -1.24 13.42 11.16
CA GLN A 4 -0.08 14.09 11.77
C GLN A 4 1.24 13.36 11.44
N ARG A 5 1.28 12.58 10.35
CA ARG A 5 2.54 11.96 9.93
C ARG A 5 3.43 13.03 9.30
N LEU A 6 4.64 13.16 9.84
CA LEU A 6 5.73 13.87 9.18
C LEU A 6 5.97 13.23 7.81
N LYS A 7 6.06 14.06 6.77
CA LYS A 7 6.29 13.63 5.39
C LYS A 7 7.72 14.00 5.01
N PHE A 8 8.63 13.07 5.24
CA PHE A 8 10.02 13.19 4.81
C PHE A 8 10.50 11.84 4.29
N LEU A 9 11.50 11.90 3.44
CA LEU A 9 12.23 10.74 2.94
C LEU A 9 13.35 10.43 3.94
N ILE A 10 13.56 9.15 4.24
CA ILE A 10 14.59 8.69 5.17
C ILE A 10 15.83 8.25 4.39
N LEU A 11 15.62 7.59 3.25
CA LEU A 11 16.71 6.99 2.46
C LEU A 11 17.21 7.92 1.35
N HIS A 12 16.36 8.84 0.87
CA HIS A 12 16.66 9.77 -0.22
C HIS A 12 16.57 11.23 0.23
N SER A 13 17.32 12.10 -0.42
CA SER A 13 17.10 13.54 -0.32
C SER A 13 15.94 13.95 -1.22
N ALA A 14 15.03 14.78 -0.70
CA ALA A 14 13.97 15.36 -1.52
C ALA A 14 14.54 16.27 -2.62
N ASP A 15 15.70 16.90 -2.42
CA ASP A 15 16.28 17.81 -3.40
C ASP A 15 16.81 17.10 -4.65
N ASP A 16 17.17 15.83 -4.51
CA ASP A 16 17.63 14.99 -5.62
C ASP A 16 16.47 14.47 -6.49
N LEU A 17 15.23 14.63 -6.03
CA LEU A 17 14.05 14.21 -6.77
C LEU A 17 13.53 15.29 -7.72
N SER A 18 13.22 14.88 -8.94
CA SER A 18 12.53 15.74 -9.90
C SER A 18 11.14 16.16 -9.39
N ALA A 19 10.62 17.28 -9.92
CA ALA A 19 9.25 17.73 -9.60
C ALA A 19 8.20 16.65 -9.91
N ARG A 20 8.41 15.88 -10.98
CA ARG A 20 7.57 14.73 -11.33
C ARG A 20 7.63 13.64 -10.26
N ALA A 21 8.82 13.24 -9.84
CA ALA A 21 9.00 12.23 -8.80
C ALA A 21 8.36 12.66 -7.47
N LYS A 22 8.47 13.94 -7.10
CA LYS A 22 7.77 14.50 -5.93
C LYS A 22 6.25 14.41 -6.07
N SER A 23 5.70 14.72 -7.25
CA SER A 23 4.27 14.57 -7.52
C SER A 23 3.82 13.11 -7.47
N ASP A 24 4.61 12.20 -8.03
CA ASP A 24 4.32 10.77 -8.01
C ASP A 24 4.27 10.22 -6.58
N LEU A 25 5.13 10.73 -5.68
CA LEU A 25 5.07 10.40 -4.25
C LEU A 25 3.79 10.89 -3.58
N VAL A 26 3.29 12.06 -3.96
CA VAL A 26 1.99 12.56 -3.46
C VAL A 26 0.87 11.61 -3.87
N ASP A 27 0.83 11.19 -5.13
CA ASP A 27 -0.19 10.25 -5.63
C ASP A 27 -0.14 8.90 -4.89
N ILE A 28 1.07 8.39 -4.64
CA ILE A 28 1.27 7.14 -3.88
C ILE A 28 0.71 7.28 -2.45
N VAL A 29 1.07 8.37 -1.76
CA VAL A 29 0.61 8.63 -0.39
C VAL A 29 -0.90 8.88 -0.34
N GLU A 30 -1.47 9.55 -1.35
CA GLU A 30 -2.92 9.78 -1.45
C GLU A 30 -3.68 8.48 -1.67
N PHE A 31 -3.16 7.57 -2.51
CA PHE A 31 -3.72 6.23 -2.66
C PHE A 31 -3.71 5.47 -1.32
N MET A 32 -2.57 5.49 -0.61
CA MET A 32 -2.45 4.85 0.69
C MET A 32 -3.44 5.43 1.72
N TRP A 33 -3.63 6.75 1.72
CA TRP A 33 -4.57 7.42 2.61
C TRP A 33 -6.03 7.08 2.29
N THR A 34 -6.39 7.09 1.00
CA THR A 34 -7.72 6.74 0.51
C THR A 34 -8.08 5.30 0.89
N HIS A 35 -7.13 4.38 0.75
CA HIS A 35 -7.30 2.96 1.07
C HIS A 35 -6.78 2.55 2.45
N ARG A 36 -6.59 3.50 3.37
CA ARG A 36 -5.95 3.27 4.68
C ARG A 36 -6.56 2.11 5.50
N ARG A 37 -7.88 1.92 5.43
CA ARG A 37 -8.57 0.82 6.12
C ARG A 37 -8.13 -0.52 5.53
N THR A 38 -8.12 -0.65 4.21
CA THR A 38 -7.69 -1.86 3.53
C THR A 38 -6.20 -2.12 3.74
N PHE A 39 -5.34 -1.09 3.72
CA PHE A 39 -3.94 -1.23 4.09
C PHE A 39 -3.75 -1.75 5.52
N TRP A 40 -4.51 -1.22 6.48
CA TRP A 40 -4.53 -1.74 7.85
C TRP A 40 -4.95 -3.21 7.90
N LEU A 41 -6.03 -3.58 7.18
CA LEU A 41 -6.52 -4.97 7.08
C LEU A 41 -5.52 -5.92 6.42
N ILE A 42 -4.76 -5.46 5.44
CA ILE A 42 -3.73 -6.26 4.76
C ILE A 42 -2.53 -6.49 5.69
N GLY A 43 -2.09 -5.45 6.41
CA GLY A 43 -0.97 -5.56 7.35
C GLY A 43 -1.31 -6.32 8.63
N HIS A 44 -2.57 -6.27 9.07
CA HIS A 44 -3.04 -7.01 10.25
C HIS A 44 -3.68 -8.32 9.80
N CYS A 45 -2.86 -9.37 9.70
CA CYS A 45 -3.27 -10.72 9.33
C CYS A 45 -4.09 -11.41 10.44
N PHE A 46 -5.28 -10.90 10.77
CA PHE A 46 -6.21 -11.63 11.62
C PHE A 46 -6.87 -12.78 10.85
N PHE A 47 -6.87 -13.96 11.47
CA PHE A 47 -7.52 -15.15 10.95
C PHE A 47 -9.03 -15.09 11.20
N ILE A 48 -9.79 -15.36 10.15
CA ILE A 48 -11.23 -15.60 10.22
C ILE A 48 -11.40 -17.10 9.97
N ASP A 49 -11.96 -17.82 10.94
CA ASP A 49 -12.42 -19.19 10.71
C ASP A 49 -13.67 -19.15 9.83
N HIS A 50 -13.44 -19.21 8.52
CA HIS A 50 -14.47 -19.11 7.50
C HIS A 50 -15.30 -20.39 7.35
N HIS A 51 -15.01 -21.44 8.13
CA HIS A 51 -15.82 -22.66 8.20
C HIS A 51 -16.82 -22.65 9.36
N ARG A 52 -16.78 -21.64 10.23
CA ARG A 52 -17.62 -21.55 11.42
C ARG A 52 -19.11 -21.39 11.10
N ASP A 53 -19.46 -20.48 10.19
CA ASP A 53 -20.83 -20.15 9.79
C ASP A 53 -20.84 -19.32 8.49
N ASP A 54 -22.02 -19.15 7.89
CA ASP A 54 -22.23 -18.39 6.64
C ASP A 54 -21.78 -16.92 6.78
N TYR A 55 -21.92 -16.34 7.97
CA TYR A 55 -21.46 -14.97 8.23
C TYR A 55 -19.94 -14.86 8.13
N SER A 56 -19.22 -15.80 8.74
CA SER A 56 -17.75 -15.86 8.73
C SER A 56 -17.23 -16.14 7.32
N ALA A 57 -17.89 -17.01 6.56
CA ALA A 57 -17.57 -17.28 5.16
C ALA A 57 -17.73 -16.04 4.27
N ASN A 58 -18.85 -15.33 4.42
CA ASN A 58 -19.11 -14.08 3.68
C ASN A 58 -18.13 -12.97 4.07
N LEU A 59 -17.86 -12.80 5.36
CA LEU A 59 -16.90 -11.80 5.86
C LEU A 59 -15.49 -12.06 5.32
N HIS A 60 -15.05 -13.32 5.31
CA HIS A 60 -13.76 -13.71 4.73
C HIS A 60 -13.70 -13.38 3.23
N THR A 61 -14.74 -13.74 2.48
CA THR A 61 -14.82 -13.54 1.02
C THR A 61 -14.79 -12.05 0.65
N GLU A 62 -15.63 -11.24 1.29
CA GLU A 62 -15.68 -9.80 1.01
C GLU A 62 -14.37 -9.11 1.40
N ARG A 63 -13.78 -9.47 2.54
CA ARG A 63 -12.47 -8.93 2.95
C ARG A 63 -11.38 -9.31 1.95
N LYS A 64 -11.34 -10.58 1.52
CA LYS A 64 -10.37 -11.04 0.52
C LYS A 64 -10.51 -10.26 -0.79
N LYS A 65 -11.73 -10.09 -1.28
CA LYS A 65 -12.04 -9.33 -2.49
C LYS A 65 -11.58 -7.87 -2.40
N GLU A 66 -11.89 -7.18 -1.29
CA GLU A 66 -11.45 -5.79 -1.07
C GLU A 66 -9.91 -5.69 -1.04
N CYS A 67 -9.25 -6.59 -0.29
CA CYS A 67 -7.80 -6.61 -0.17
C CYS A 67 -7.10 -6.90 -1.50
N ASP A 68 -7.55 -7.91 -2.24
CA ASP A 68 -6.94 -8.31 -3.52
C ASP A 68 -7.11 -7.21 -4.58
N ALA A 69 -8.25 -6.51 -4.59
CA ALA A 69 -8.49 -5.37 -5.47
C ALA A 69 -7.53 -4.20 -5.17
N VAL A 70 -7.37 -3.82 -3.90
CA VAL A 70 -6.45 -2.74 -3.49
C VAL A 70 -5.00 -3.12 -3.77
N LYS A 71 -4.58 -4.36 -3.46
CA LYS A 71 -3.22 -4.84 -3.77
C LYS A 71 -2.90 -4.73 -5.26
N LYS A 72 -3.82 -5.18 -6.11
CA LYS A 72 -3.65 -5.14 -7.57
C LYS A 72 -3.53 -3.70 -8.07
N ASN A 73 -4.44 -2.82 -7.64
CA ASN A 73 -4.45 -1.43 -8.08
C ASN A 73 -3.22 -0.67 -7.58
N TYR A 74 -2.80 -0.91 -6.33
CA TYR A 74 -1.61 -0.27 -5.77
C TYR A 74 -0.34 -0.72 -6.48
N LYS A 75 -0.18 -2.04 -6.71
CA LYS A 75 0.96 -2.54 -7.48
C LYS A 75 1.03 -1.90 -8.87
N LYS A 76 -0.11 -1.81 -9.57
CA LYS A 76 -0.19 -1.15 -10.87
C LYS A 76 0.24 0.32 -10.78
N LEU A 77 -0.24 1.05 -9.77
CA LEU A 77 0.17 2.44 -9.53
C LEU A 77 1.69 2.55 -9.40
N LEU A 78 2.31 1.74 -8.54
CA LEU A 78 3.76 1.74 -8.35
C LEU A 78 4.51 1.40 -9.64
N ASP A 79 4.12 0.33 -10.33
CA ASP A 79 4.73 -0.11 -11.58
C ASP A 79 4.62 0.98 -12.68
N ASP A 80 3.50 1.70 -12.74
CA ASP A 80 3.28 2.80 -13.69
C ASP A 80 4.12 4.05 -13.31
N LYS A 81 4.29 4.35 -12.01
CA LYS A 81 5.18 5.45 -11.56
C LYS A 81 6.64 5.17 -11.88
N VAL A 82 7.11 3.95 -11.62
CA VAL A 82 8.48 3.54 -11.97
C VAL A 82 8.70 3.62 -13.48
N ARG A 83 7.76 3.12 -14.29
CA ARG A 83 7.81 3.27 -15.76
C ARG A 83 7.81 4.74 -16.20
N GLY A 84 7.17 5.62 -15.43
CA GLY A 84 7.15 7.07 -15.64
C GLY A 84 8.42 7.81 -15.21
N GLY A 85 9.41 7.11 -14.67
CA GLY A 85 10.72 7.66 -14.28
C GLY A 85 10.89 7.91 -12.78
N LEU A 86 9.99 7.42 -11.92
CA LEU A 86 10.24 7.37 -10.48
C LEU A 86 11.39 6.38 -10.21
N PRO A 87 12.48 6.78 -9.52
CA PRO A 87 13.54 5.84 -9.17
C PRO A 87 12.98 4.70 -8.31
N GLU A 88 13.23 3.45 -8.72
CA GLU A 88 12.70 2.27 -8.02
C GLU A 88 13.17 2.20 -6.56
N SER A 89 14.39 2.68 -6.26
CA SER A 89 14.92 2.75 -4.90
C SER A 89 14.04 3.57 -3.95
N VAL A 90 13.28 4.54 -4.45
CA VAL A 90 12.37 5.35 -3.64
C VAL A 90 11.22 4.49 -3.09
N LEU A 91 10.85 3.37 -3.74
CA LEU A 91 9.82 2.46 -3.24
C LEU A 91 10.23 1.73 -1.96
N GLU A 92 11.51 1.71 -1.63
CA GLU A 92 12.06 1.17 -0.38
C GLU A 92 11.97 2.17 0.79
N GLU A 93 11.48 3.39 0.53
CA GLU A 93 11.25 4.37 1.59
C GLU A 93 10.27 3.81 2.63
N PRO A 94 10.57 3.90 3.94
CA PRO A 94 9.68 3.39 4.99
C PRO A 94 8.27 4.03 4.98
N GLY A 95 8.14 5.20 4.36
CA GLY A 95 6.86 5.88 4.15
C GLY A 95 5.98 5.24 3.06
N ILE A 96 6.56 4.42 2.18
CA ILE A 96 5.88 3.71 1.10
C ILE A 96 5.67 2.26 1.54
N TRP A 97 4.40 1.86 1.67
CA TRP A 97 4.07 0.51 2.11
C TRP A 97 3.97 -0.45 0.93
N THR A 98 5.05 -1.15 0.64
CA THR A 98 5.01 -2.32 -0.25
C THR A 98 4.43 -3.53 0.49
N PHE A 99 3.54 -4.28 -0.17
CA PHE A 99 2.93 -5.46 0.44
C PHE A 99 3.88 -6.66 0.33
N PRO A 100 4.09 -7.45 1.41
CA PRO A 100 4.88 -8.66 1.31
C PRO A 100 4.25 -9.62 0.30
N ALA A 101 5.02 -10.01 -0.71
CA ALA A 101 4.56 -10.91 -1.77
C ALA A 101 4.19 -12.32 -1.24
N LYS A 102 4.80 -12.72 -0.13
CA LYS A 102 4.50 -13.94 0.63
C LYS A 102 4.65 -13.65 2.12
N CYS A 103 3.69 -14.10 2.92
CA CYS A 103 3.94 -14.25 4.35
C CYS A 103 4.81 -15.51 4.53
N CYS A 104 5.93 -15.39 5.24
CA CYS A 104 6.65 -16.57 5.71
C CYS A 104 5.72 -17.29 6.69
N PHE A 105 5.29 -18.50 6.33
CA PHE A 105 4.66 -19.46 7.23
C PHE A 105 5.71 -20.42 7.74
#